data_AF-A0A382BS97-F1
#
_entry.id   AF-A0A382BS97-F1
#
_cell.length_a   1.000
_cell.length_b   1.000
_cell.length_c   1.000
_cell.angle_alpha   90.00
_cell.angle_beta   90.00
_cell.angle_gamma   90.00
#
_symmetry.space_group_name_H-M   'P 1'
#
loop_
_entity.id
_entity.type
_entity.pdbx_description
1 polymer ?
#
loop_
_entity_poly.entity_id
_entity_poly.type
_entity_poly.pdbx_seq_one_letter_code
_entity_poly.pdbx_strand_id
1 'polypeptide(L)'
;VQIPYTIEERPDTGLNNSKLGIWVFLASEIMLFGGLFSAYVFLRMAAPVGDFAYWGSKLSIPMATVNTLVLISSSVTVIMSWASLKMKDFEKYKMYMGLTLLCALIFLVIKYFEYTGKFHHGIYPSSSTFMGIYFTLTGLHGLHIIGGMIVMGYFWLPFGNKMWQSDPERFTNRIEVAGLYWHFVDLVWIFLFPILYLL
;
A
#
# COMPACT_ATOMS: atom_id res chain seq x y z
N VAL A 1 -10.09 30.95 -9.21
CA VAL A 1 -8.82 30.72 -9.94
C VAL A 1 -8.79 29.27 -10.38
N GLN A 2 -8.95 28.98 -11.68
CA GLN A 2 -8.75 27.62 -12.19
C GLN A 2 -7.24 27.38 -12.27
N ILE A 3 -6.76 26.31 -11.65
CA ILE A 3 -5.35 25.93 -11.70
C ILE A 3 -5.13 25.26 -13.07
N PRO A 4 -4.22 25.75 -13.92
CA PRO A 4 -4.00 25.18 -15.25
C PRO A 4 -3.43 23.74 -15.17
N TYR A 5 -3.74 22.91 -16.18
CA TYR A 5 -3.25 21.52 -16.35
C TYR A 5 -3.64 20.51 -15.25
N THR A 6 -4.75 20.74 -14.55
CA THR A 6 -5.32 19.73 -13.62
C THR A 6 -6.17 18.66 -14.32
N ILE A 7 -6.66 18.95 -15.52
CA ILE A 7 -7.51 18.07 -16.34
C ILE A 7 -6.83 17.86 -17.70
N GLU A 8 -6.43 18.96 -18.35
CA GLU A 8 -5.69 18.94 -19.61
C GLU A 8 -4.24 18.48 -19.42
N GLU A 9 -3.74 17.74 -20.40
CA GLU A 9 -2.35 17.31 -20.48
C GLU A 9 -1.43 18.49 -20.82
N ARG A 10 -0.23 18.52 -20.23
CA ARG A 10 0.76 19.52 -20.61
C ARG A 10 1.29 19.23 -22.02
N PRO A 11 1.46 20.25 -22.88
CA PRO A 11 2.07 20.09 -24.20
C PRO A 11 3.48 19.50 -24.16
N ASP A 12 4.24 19.81 -23.12
CA ASP A 12 5.65 19.45 -23.01
C ASP A 12 5.88 18.00 -22.55
N THR A 13 4.98 17.47 -21.72
CA THR A 13 5.15 16.16 -21.06
C THR A 13 4.05 15.15 -21.39
N GLY A 14 2.93 15.57 -22.00
CA GLY A 14 1.76 14.73 -22.23
C GLY A 14 1.09 14.23 -20.93
N LEU A 15 1.41 14.84 -19.78
CA LEU A 15 0.91 14.42 -18.47
C LEU A 15 0.23 15.59 -17.76
N ASN A 16 -0.82 15.30 -17.01
CA ASN A 16 -1.44 16.29 -16.12
C ASN A 16 -0.58 16.50 -14.86
N ASN A 17 -0.78 17.64 -14.16
CA ASN A 17 -0.01 17.97 -12.96
C ASN A 17 -0.14 16.92 -11.85
N SER A 18 -1.31 16.30 -11.72
CA SER A 18 -1.60 15.30 -10.67
C SER A 18 -0.81 14.00 -10.88
N LYS A 19 -0.69 13.53 -12.13
CA LYS A 19 0.08 12.35 -12.53
C LYS A 19 1.57 12.60 -12.32
N LEU A 20 2.06 13.76 -12.73
CA LEU A 20 3.47 14.12 -12.54
C LEU A 20 3.83 14.19 -11.04
N GLY A 21 2.95 14.80 -10.24
CA GLY A 21 3.11 14.87 -8.78
C GLY A 21 3.15 13.49 -8.10
N ILE A 22 2.24 12.58 -8.46
CA ILE A 22 2.25 11.24 -7.87
C ILE A 22 3.48 10.44 -8.29
N TRP A 23 3.93 10.51 -9.55
CA TRP A 23 5.13 9.80 -9.98
C TRP A 23 6.39 10.25 -9.22
N VAL A 24 6.55 11.55 -9.00
CA VAL A 24 7.66 12.07 -8.19
C VAL A 24 7.56 11.62 -6.73
N PHE A 25 6.35 11.64 -6.17
CA PHE A 25 6.12 11.12 -4.82
C PHE A 25 6.44 9.61 -4.72
N LEU A 26 5.97 8.80 -5.67
CA LEU A 26 6.29 7.37 -5.73
C LEU A 26 7.80 7.11 -5.86
N ALA A 27 8.51 7.93 -6.65
CA ALA A 27 9.96 7.84 -6.74
C ALA A 27 10.65 8.09 -5.38
N SER A 28 10.14 9.05 -4.59
CA SER A 28 10.67 9.29 -3.24
C SER A 28 10.42 8.11 -2.28
N GLU A 29 9.26 7.47 -2.39
CA GLU A 29 8.92 6.29 -1.59
C GLU A 29 9.78 5.07 -1.97
N ILE A 30 10.09 4.89 -3.26
CA ILE A 30 11.03 3.86 -3.72
C ILE A 30 12.39 4.06 -3.04
N MET A 31 12.87 5.30 -2.93
CA MET A 31 14.14 5.59 -2.27
C MET A 31 14.09 5.32 -0.77
N LEU A 32 12.97 5.67 -0.11
CA LEU A 32 12.74 5.41 1.31
C LEU A 32 12.79 3.90 1.62
N PHE A 33 11.97 3.10 0.92
CA PHE A 33 11.96 1.64 1.09
C PHE A 33 13.27 1.01 0.61
N GLY A 34 13.86 1.50 -0.49
CA GLY A 34 15.15 1.03 -1.01
C GLY A 34 16.29 1.19 0.00
N GLY A 35 16.31 2.29 0.76
CA GLY A 35 17.24 2.50 1.87
C GLY A 35 17.05 1.47 2.99
N LEU A 36 15.80 1.21 3.40
CA LEU A 36 15.49 0.22 4.44
C LEU A 36 15.78 -1.22 3.99
N PHE A 37 15.52 -1.55 2.73
CA PHE A 37 15.91 -2.84 2.15
C PHE A 37 17.43 -3.02 2.12
N SER A 38 18.17 -1.96 1.79
CA SER A 38 19.62 -1.99 1.83
C SER A 38 20.11 -2.24 3.27
N ALA A 39 19.52 -1.55 4.26
CA ALA A 39 19.83 -1.77 5.67
C ALA A 39 19.54 -3.23 6.10
N TYR A 40 18.44 -3.83 5.65
CA TYR A 40 18.13 -5.24 5.90
C TYR A 40 19.24 -6.17 5.38
N VAL A 41 19.72 -5.95 4.15
CA VAL A 41 20.79 -6.76 3.55
C VAL A 41 22.09 -6.65 4.35
N PHE A 42 22.49 -5.44 4.76
CA PHE A 42 23.68 -5.24 5.59
C PHE A 42 23.55 -5.90 6.97
N LEU A 43 22.39 -5.75 7.64
CA LEU A 43 22.14 -6.38 8.94
C LEU A 43 22.17 -7.90 8.84
N ARG A 44 21.64 -8.47 7.75
CA ARG A 44 21.66 -9.91 7.48
C ARG A 44 23.08 -10.43 7.27
N MET A 45 23.92 -9.70 6.53
CA MET A 45 25.31 -10.09 6.29
C MET A 45 26.19 -9.97 7.55
N ALA A 46 25.89 -9.00 8.42
CA ALA A 46 26.63 -8.77 9.66
C ALA A 46 26.19 -9.67 10.83
N ALA A 47 25.00 -10.30 10.73
CA ALA A 47 24.47 -11.13 11.81
C ALA A 47 25.21 -12.47 11.94
N PRO A 48 25.30 -13.03 13.16
CA PRO A 48 25.84 -14.37 13.38
C PRO A 48 25.12 -15.42 12.52
N VAL A 49 25.88 -16.40 12.03
CA VAL A 49 25.35 -17.47 11.17
C VAL A 49 24.19 -18.19 11.86
N GLY A 50 23.01 -18.14 11.24
CA GLY A 50 21.81 -18.82 11.73
C GLY A 50 20.84 -17.96 12.56
N ASP A 51 21.23 -16.75 13.01
CA ASP A 51 20.35 -15.90 13.83
C ASP A 51 19.14 -15.39 13.01
N PHE A 52 19.36 -14.91 11.79
CA PHE A 52 18.28 -14.48 10.89
C PHE A 52 17.33 -15.64 10.51
N ALA A 53 17.86 -16.85 10.33
CA ALA A 53 17.04 -18.03 10.03
C ALA A 53 16.19 -18.45 11.24
N TYR A 54 16.75 -18.36 12.46
CA TYR A 54 16.03 -18.62 13.70
C TYR A 54 14.84 -17.66 13.86
N TRP A 55 15.08 -16.35 13.74
CA TRP A 55 14.02 -15.35 13.89
C TRP A 55 13.01 -15.37 12.75
N GLY A 56 13.44 -15.66 11.52
CA GLY A 56 12.55 -15.90 10.38
C GLY A 56 11.61 -17.08 10.59
N SER A 57 12.09 -18.17 11.20
CA SER A 57 11.25 -19.35 11.50
C SER A 57 10.12 -19.09 12.51
N LYS A 58 10.20 -17.99 13.28
CA LYS A 58 9.14 -17.56 14.21
C LYS A 58 8.00 -16.81 13.51
N LEU A 59 8.15 -16.52 12.21
CA LEU A 59 7.13 -15.86 11.41
C LEU A 59 6.14 -16.88 10.83
N SER A 60 4.84 -16.56 10.91
CA SER A 60 3.79 -17.41 10.37
C SER A 60 3.64 -17.20 8.86
N ILE A 61 4.28 -18.07 8.07
CA ILE A 61 4.19 -18.05 6.60
C ILE A 61 2.73 -18.14 6.11
N PRO A 62 1.85 -19.03 6.64
CA PRO A 62 0.49 -19.15 6.12
C PRO A 62 -0.35 -17.87 6.27
N MET A 63 -0.25 -17.20 7.43
CA MET A 63 -0.97 -15.94 7.66
C MET A 63 -0.45 -14.82 6.76
N ALA A 64 0.85 -14.81 6.49
CA ALA A 64 1.46 -13.84 5.60
C ALA A 64 1.09 -14.12 4.13
N THR A 65 0.99 -15.38 3.70
CA THR A 65 0.51 -15.75 2.36
C THR A 65 -0.95 -15.31 2.15
N VAL A 66 -1.83 -15.55 3.13
CA VAL A 66 -3.22 -15.09 3.07
C VAL A 66 -3.29 -13.57 2.94
N ASN A 67 -2.51 -12.84 3.73
CA ASN A 67 -2.42 -11.37 3.62
C ASN A 67 -1.99 -10.90 2.24
N THR A 68 -0.98 -11.54 1.65
CA THR A 68 -0.51 -11.21 0.31
C THR A 68 -1.58 -11.49 -0.75
N LEU A 69 -2.32 -12.59 -0.65
CA LEU A 69 -3.44 -12.88 -1.55
C LEU A 69 -4.56 -11.84 -1.41
N VAL A 70 -4.87 -11.40 -0.19
CA VAL A 70 -5.87 -10.37 0.07
C VAL A 70 -5.45 -9.03 -0.56
N LEU A 71 -4.18 -8.63 -0.42
CA LEU A 71 -3.69 -7.39 -1.02
C LEU A 71 -3.66 -7.44 -2.54
N ILE A 72 -3.17 -8.53 -3.14
CA ILE A 72 -3.21 -8.69 -4.60
C ILE A 72 -4.66 -8.62 -5.12
N SER A 73 -5.59 -9.26 -4.41
CA SER A 73 -7.02 -9.18 -4.73
C SER A 73 -7.54 -7.75 -4.62
N SER A 74 -7.09 -7.00 -3.61
CA SER A 74 -7.44 -5.57 -3.43
C SER A 74 -6.96 -4.72 -4.60
N SER A 75 -5.75 -4.97 -5.11
CA SER A 75 -5.20 -4.30 -6.30
C SER A 75 -6.11 -4.45 -7.51
N VAL A 76 -6.61 -5.66 -7.77
CA VAL A 76 -7.54 -5.91 -8.89
C VAL A 76 -8.85 -5.12 -8.70
N THR A 77 -9.38 -5.06 -7.47
CA THR A 77 -10.60 -4.29 -7.18
C THR A 77 -10.45 -2.79 -7.42
N VAL A 78 -9.27 -2.21 -7.19
CA VAL A 78 -9.00 -0.80 -7.49
C VAL A 78 -9.07 -0.53 -9.00
N ILE A 79 -8.48 -1.39 -9.82
CA ILE A 79 -8.54 -1.25 -11.29
C ILE A 79 -9.98 -1.35 -11.78
N MET A 80 -10.75 -2.30 -11.25
CA MET A 80 -12.17 -2.45 -11.57
C MET A 80 -12.99 -1.22 -11.13
N SER A 81 -12.65 -0.59 -10.00
CA SER A 81 -13.31 0.63 -9.53
C SER A 81 -13.08 1.80 -10.51
N TRP A 82 -11.85 1.97 -11.00
CA TRP A 82 -11.51 3.01 -11.98
C TRP A 82 -12.15 2.72 -13.35
N ALA A 83 -12.13 1.47 -13.80
CA ALA A 83 -12.77 1.06 -15.04
C ALA A 83 -14.29 1.33 -15.00
N SER A 84 -14.93 1.08 -13.85
CA SER A 84 -16.36 1.37 -13.65
C SER A 84 -16.66 2.87 -13.78
N LEU A 85 -15.79 3.75 -13.27
CA LEU A 85 -15.92 5.20 -13.47
C LEU A 85 -15.80 5.59 -14.94
N LYS A 86 -14.89 4.97 -15.71
CA LYS A 86 -14.78 5.20 -17.16
C LYS A 86 -16.03 4.74 -17.92
N MET A 87 -16.72 3.70 -17.44
CA MET A 87 -18.00 3.25 -17.97
C MET A 87 -19.21 4.05 -17.44
N LYS A 88 -18.98 5.12 -16.65
CA LYS A 88 -20.01 5.93 -15.98
C LYS A 88 -20.92 5.13 -15.03
N ASP A 89 -20.46 3.97 -14.56
CA ASP A 89 -21.17 3.11 -13.62
C ASP A 89 -20.70 3.39 -12.19
N PHE A 90 -21.35 4.36 -11.55
CA PHE A 90 -20.96 4.86 -10.24
C PHE A 90 -21.31 3.91 -9.09
N GLU A 91 -22.32 3.05 -9.26
CA GLU A 91 -22.69 2.05 -8.26
C GLU A 91 -21.62 0.97 -8.15
N LYS A 92 -21.14 0.46 -9.30
CA LYS A 92 -20.02 -0.49 -9.31
C LYS A 92 -18.74 0.12 -8.76
N TYR A 93 -18.45 1.38 -9.06
CA TYR A 93 -17.32 2.08 -8.45
C TYR A 93 -17.38 2.01 -6.91
N LYS A 94 -18.52 2.36 -6.30
CA LYS A 94 -18.69 2.31 -4.84
C LYS A 94 -18.54 0.90 -4.27
N MET A 95 -19.06 -0.10 -4.98
CA MET A 95 -18.93 -1.49 -4.58
C MET A 95 -17.46 -1.94 -4.59
N TYR A 96 -16.74 -1.71 -5.67
CA TYR A 96 -15.34 -2.12 -5.79
C TYR A 96 -14.42 -1.36 -4.83
N MET A 97 -14.61 -0.05 -4.69
CA MET A 97 -13.85 0.76 -3.73
C MET A 97 -14.12 0.31 -2.28
N GLY A 98 -15.37 -0.02 -1.95
CA GLY A 98 -15.73 -0.60 -0.66
C GLY A 98 -15.07 -1.97 -0.43
N LEU A 99 -14.98 -2.80 -1.47
CA LEU A 99 -14.28 -4.08 -1.43
C LEU A 99 -12.78 -3.89 -1.14
N THR A 100 -12.14 -2.90 -1.79
CA THR A 100 -10.73 -2.57 -1.55
C THR A 100 -10.50 -2.19 -0.08
N LEU A 101 -11.33 -1.29 0.46
CA LEU A 101 -11.23 -0.88 1.87
C LEU A 101 -11.45 -2.04 2.83
N LEU A 102 -12.37 -2.97 2.51
CA LEU A 102 -12.57 -4.18 3.30
C LEU A 102 -11.34 -5.11 3.26
N CYS A 103 -10.75 -5.34 2.08
CA CYS A 103 -9.52 -6.12 1.96
C CYS A 103 -8.37 -5.50 2.77
N ALA A 104 -8.23 -4.17 2.73
CA ALA A 104 -7.23 -3.44 3.52
C ALA A 104 -7.45 -3.60 5.02
N LEU A 105 -8.70 -3.52 5.48
CA LEU A 105 -9.06 -3.78 6.88
C LEU A 105 -8.71 -5.21 7.30
N ILE A 106 -9.03 -6.21 6.47
CA ILE A 106 -8.69 -7.61 6.73
C ILE A 106 -7.17 -7.77 6.89
N PHE A 107 -6.38 -7.16 6.01
CA PHE A 107 -4.93 -7.17 6.11
C PHE A 107 -4.43 -6.60 7.45
N LEU A 108 -4.94 -5.43 7.85
CA LEU A 108 -4.56 -4.79 9.12
C LEU A 108 -4.95 -5.63 10.33
N VAL A 109 -6.13 -6.26 10.31
CA VAL A 109 -6.61 -7.14 11.39
C VAL A 109 -5.71 -8.36 11.54
N ILE A 110 -5.40 -9.05 10.44
CA ILE A 110 -4.50 -10.22 10.49
C ILE A 110 -3.12 -9.81 11.01
N LYS A 111 -2.60 -8.65 10.57
CA LYS A 111 -1.32 -8.14 11.07
C LYS A 111 -1.35 -7.76 12.53
N TYR A 112 -2.44 -7.16 13.00
CA TYR A 112 -2.64 -6.86 14.40
C TYR A 112 -2.60 -8.12 15.28
N PHE A 113 -3.24 -9.21 14.85
CA PHE A 113 -3.16 -10.50 15.54
C PHE A 113 -1.75 -11.10 15.51
N GLU A 114 -1.05 -11.01 14.37
CA GLU A 114 0.34 -11.49 14.26
C GLU A 114 1.28 -10.72 15.20
N TYR A 115 1.12 -9.40 15.30
CA TYR A 115 1.91 -8.54 16.20
C TYR A 115 1.60 -8.83 17.66
N THR A 116 0.31 -8.84 18.02
CA THR A 116 -0.13 -9.09 19.40
C THR A 116 0.34 -10.47 19.86
N GLY A 117 0.24 -11.48 19.01
CA GLY A 117 0.79 -12.82 19.27
C GLY A 117 2.29 -12.79 19.57
N LYS A 118 3.09 -12.04 18.81
CA LYS A 118 4.54 -11.90 19.05
C LYS A 118 4.87 -11.18 20.35
N PHE A 119 4.14 -10.11 20.66
CA PHE A 119 4.29 -9.38 21.92
C PHE A 119 3.98 -10.26 23.14
N HIS A 120 2.94 -11.10 23.06
CA HIS A 120 2.64 -12.08 24.12
C HIS A 120 3.75 -13.12 24.33
N HIS A 121 4.50 -13.47 23.28
CA HIS A 121 5.66 -14.36 23.37
C HIS A 121 6.96 -13.64 23.76
N GLY A 122 6.89 -12.35 24.13
CA GLY A 122 8.06 -11.55 24.52
C GLY A 122 8.98 -11.19 23.36
N ILE A 123 8.49 -11.27 22.11
CA ILE A 123 9.25 -10.90 20.92
C ILE A 123 8.99 -9.43 20.62
N TYR A 124 9.93 -8.59 21.00
CA TYR A 124 9.88 -7.13 20.83
C TYR A 124 10.81 -6.69 19.69
N PRO A 125 10.66 -5.45 19.18
CA PRO A 125 11.63 -4.86 18.25
C PRO A 125 13.06 -4.82 18.81
N SER A 126 13.21 -4.77 20.13
CA SER A 126 14.52 -4.80 20.82
C SER A 126 15.10 -6.20 21.00
N SER A 127 14.37 -7.27 20.66
CA SER A 127 14.81 -8.65 20.91
C SER A 127 15.93 -9.10 19.97
N SER A 128 15.97 -8.60 18.74
CA SER A 128 17.06 -8.83 17.80
C SER A 128 17.08 -7.78 16.70
N THR A 129 18.21 -7.67 15.98
CA THR A 129 18.33 -6.80 14.81
C THR A 129 17.35 -7.18 13.70
N PHE A 130 17.07 -8.48 13.53
CA PHE A 130 16.05 -8.98 12.60
C PHE A 130 14.65 -8.49 12.99
N MET A 131 14.27 -8.62 14.26
CA MET A 131 12.95 -8.17 14.71
C MET A 131 12.81 -6.65 14.62
N GLY A 132 13.86 -5.89 14.95
CA GLY A 132 13.89 -4.43 14.78
C GLY A 132 13.62 -3.99 13.34
N ILE A 133 14.34 -4.55 12.36
CA ILE A 133 14.14 -4.20 10.95
C ILE A 133 12.80 -4.74 10.42
N TYR A 134 12.36 -5.92 10.86
CA TYR A 134 11.06 -6.50 10.52
C TYR A 134 9.91 -5.57 10.95
N PHE A 135 9.88 -5.14 12.21
CA PHE A 135 8.84 -4.24 12.73
C PHE A 135 8.90 -2.87 12.07
N THR A 136 10.10 -2.37 11.75
CA THR A 136 10.27 -1.08 11.07
C THR A 136 9.70 -1.13 9.65
N LEU A 137 10.09 -2.12 8.84
CA LEU A 137 9.64 -2.28 7.46
C LEU A 137 8.13 -2.54 7.38
N THR A 138 7.63 -3.50 8.17
CA THR A 138 6.22 -3.88 8.14
C THR A 138 5.32 -2.82 8.80
N GLY A 139 5.80 -2.13 9.83
CA GLY A 139 5.09 -1.03 10.49
C GLY A 139 4.98 0.20 9.58
N LEU A 140 6.09 0.61 8.94
CA LEU A 140 6.07 1.69 7.95
C LEU A 140 5.12 1.36 6.80
N HIS A 141 5.16 0.14 6.28
CA HIS A 141 4.23 -0.30 5.25
C HIS A 141 2.77 -0.28 5.73
N GLY A 142 2.49 -0.73 6.96
CA GLY A 142 1.17 -0.63 7.57
C GLY A 142 0.66 0.82 7.67
N LEU A 143 1.53 1.78 8.00
CA LEU A 143 1.19 3.21 7.99
C LEU A 143 0.82 3.70 6.57
N HIS A 144 1.51 3.23 5.53
CA HIS A 144 1.19 3.57 4.14
C HIS A 144 -0.18 3.05 3.72
N ILE A 145 -0.53 1.82 4.13
CA ILE A 145 -1.87 1.25 3.90
C ILE A 145 -2.93 2.11 4.59
N ILE A 146 -2.73 2.46 5.87
CA ILE A 146 -3.66 3.32 6.62
C ILE A 146 -3.82 4.68 5.92
N GLY A 147 -2.73 5.30 5.48
CA GLY A 147 -2.76 6.54 4.71
C GLY A 147 -3.58 6.40 3.41
N GLY A 148 -3.36 5.32 2.67
CA GLY A 148 -4.14 5.01 1.47
C GLY A 148 -5.63 4.81 1.75
N MET A 149 -5.96 4.11 2.85
CA MET A 149 -7.35 3.86 3.26
C MET A 149 -8.06 5.15 3.62
N ILE A 150 -7.38 6.10 4.27
CA ILE A 150 -7.95 7.42 4.59
C ILE A 150 -8.30 8.16 3.30
N VAL A 151 -7.38 8.18 2.32
CA VAL A 151 -7.58 8.87 1.03
C VAL A 151 -8.70 8.20 0.22
N MET A 152 -8.71 6.87 0.13
CA MET A 152 -9.76 6.12 -0.55
C MET A 152 -11.12 6.25 0.15
N GLY A 153 -11.12 6.19 1.48
CA GLY A 153 -12.30 6.42 2.31
C GLY A 153 -12.90 7.81 2.09
N TYR A 154 -12.06 8.84 1.99
CA TYR A 154 -12.49 10.20 1.65
C TYR A 154 -13.22 10.27 0.29
N PHE A 155 -12.73 9.56 -0.72
CA PHE A 155 -13.39 9.49 -2.04
C PHE A 155 -14.61 8.55 -2.09
N TRP A 156 -14.71 7.60 -1.16
CA TRP A 156 -15.84 6.69 -1.05
C TRP A 156 -17.04 7.32 -0.32
N LEU A 157 -16.77 8.22 0.63
CA LEU A 157 -17.75 8.99 1.40
C LEU A 157 -18.61 9.92 0.52
N PRO A 158 -19.72 10.51 1.05
CA PRO A 158 -20.63 11.36 0.28
C PRO A 158 -19.97 12.58 -0.41
N PHE A 159 -18.79 12.99 0.04
CA PHE A 159 -17.98 14.02 -0.63
C PHE A 159 -17.55 13.60 -2.03
N GLY A 160 -17.17 12.34 -2.24
CA GLY A 160 -16.84 11.82 -3.56
C GLY A 160 -18.05 11.80 -4.50
N ASN A 161 -19.24 11.48 -4.00
CA ASN A 161 -20.48 11.54 -4.78
C ASN A 161 -20.80 12.95 -5.30
N LYS A 162 -20.60 13.97 -4.46
CA LYS A 162 -20.76 15.38 -4.89
C LYS A 162 -19.75 15.75 -5.97
N MET A 163 -18.51 15.29 -5.83
CA MET A 163 -17.43 15.58 -6.77
C MET A 163 -17.64 14.91 -8.13
N TRP A 164 -18.15 13.68 -8.13
CA TRP A 164 -18.56 12.98 -9.35
C TRP A 164 -19.67 13.74 -10.09
N GLN A 165 -20.66 14.27 -9.38
CA GLN A 165 -21.75 15.04 -10.01
C GLN A 165 -21.29 16.40 -10.54
N SER A 166 -20.31 17.05 -9.90
CA SER A 166 -19.80 18.35 -10.36
C SER A 166 -18.82 18.24 -11.52
N ASP A 167 -17.91 17.25 -11.47
CA ASP A 167 -16.79 17.12 -12.42
C ASP A 167 -16.33 15.65 -12.49
N PRO A 168 -17.00 14.80 -13.31
CA PRO A 168 -16.71 13.38 -13.40
C PRO A 168 -15.28 13.07 -13.88
N GLU A 169 -14.73 13.88 -14.78
CA GLU A 169 -13.39 13.66 -15.34
C GLU A 169 -12.30 13.93 -14.30
N ARG A 170 -12.41 15.05 -13.59
CA ARG A 170 -11.48 15.39 -12.52
C ARG A 170 -11.54 14.39 -11.38
N PHE A 171 -12.73 13.88 -11.04
CA PHE A 171 -12.87 12.81 -10.06
C PHE A 171 -12.18 11.53 -10.52
N THR A 172 -12.44 11.10 -11.77
CA THR A 172 -11.81 9.89 -12.34
C THR A 172 -10.28 9.99 -12.34
N ASN A 173 -9.72 11.15 -12.70
CA ASN A 173 -8.27 11.38 -12.66
C ASN A 173 -7.71 11.30 -11.23
N ARG A 174 -8.45 11.72 -10.21
CA ARG A 174 -8.04 11.61 -8.80
C ARG A 174 -8.07 10.16 -8.31
N ILE A 175 -9.07 9.39 -8.71
CA ILE A 175 -9.15 7.96 -8.40
C ILE A 175 -8.02 7.18 -9.08
N GLU A 176 -7.67 7.53 -10.33
CA GLU A 176 -6.51 6.96 -11.01
C GLU A 176 -5.22 7.21 -10.21
N VAL A 177 -4.98 8.45 -9.78
CA VAL A 177 -3.81 8.81 -8.98
C VAL A 177 -3.78 8.10 -7.62
N ALA A 178 -4.92 8.02 -6.93
CA ALA A 178 -5.02 7.26 -5.68
C ALA A 178 -4.81 5.76 -5.90
N GLY A 179 -5.28 5.22 -7.04
CA GLY A 179 -5.06 3.84 -7.44
C GLY A 179 -3.59 3.53 -7.71
N LEU A 180 -2.87 4.42 -8.41
CA LEU A 180 -1.42 4.29 -8.62
C LEU A 180 -0.66 4.19 -7.30
N TYR A 181 -1.01 5.01 -6.31
CA TYR A 181 -0.46 4.91 -4.96
C TYR A 181 -0.74 3.55 -4.32
N TRP A 182 -1.98 3.07 -4.40
CA TRP A 182 -2.36 1.78 -3.82
C TRP A 182 -1.62 0.60 -4.45
N HIS A 183 -1.54 0.57 -5.78
CA HIS A 183 -0.76 -0.43 -6.51
C HIS A 183 0.72 -0.42 -6.13
N PHE A 184 1.28 0.77 -5.90
CA PHE A 184 2.65 0.89 -5.44
C PHE A 184 2.84 0.30 -4.03
N VAL A 185 1.94 0.63 -3.09
CA VAL A 185 1.96 0.05 -1.74
C VAL A 185 1.88 -1.48 -1.84
N ASP A 186 0.94 -2.03 -2.60
CA ASP A 186 0.82 -3.47 -2.82
C ASP A 186 2.10 -4.09 -3.40
N LEU A 187 2.74 -3.42 -4.38
CA LEU A 187 4.00 -3.86 -4.97
C LEU A 187 5.12 -3.94 -3.94
N VAL A 188 5.24 -2.95 -3.05
CA VAL A 188 6.24 -3.00 -1.95
C VAL A 188 6.01 -4.22 -1.07
N TRP A 189 4.75 -4.57 -0.78
CA TRP A 189 4.44 -5.77 0.01
C TRP A 189 4.86 -7.08 -0.68
N ILE A 190 4.67 -7.15 -1.99
CA ILE A 190 5.09 -8.32 -2.79
C ILE A 190 6.60 -8.56 -2.68
N PHE A 191 7.42 -7.51 -2.49
CA PHE A 191 8.86 -7.66 -2.21
C PHE A 191 9.15 -7.93 -0.73
N LEU A 192 8.43 -7.27 0.19
CA LEU A 192 8.61 -7.47 1.63
C LEU A 192 8.33 -8.91 2.06
N PHE A 193 7.29 -9.53 1.50
CA PHE A 193 6.86 -10.87 1.89
C PHE A 193 7.97 -11.92 1.68
N PRO A 194 8.54 -12.12 0.47
CA PRO A 194 9.63 -13.07 0.27
C PRO A 194 10.88 -12.72 1.06
N ILE A 195 11.24 -11.44 1.14
CA ILE A 195 12.48 -11.00 1.79
C ILE A 195 12.48 -11.26 3.30
N LEU A 196 11.33 -11.11 3.94
CA LEU A 196 11.21 -11.26 5.40
C LEU A 196 10.71 -12.64 5.83
N TYR A 197 9.84 -13.29 5.04
CA TYR A 197 9.19 -14.54 5.43
C TYR A 197 9.78 -15.79 4.76
N LEU A 198 10.43 -15.66 3.60
CA LEU A 198 10.94 -16.82 2.84
C LEU A 198 12.47 -16.90 2.81
N LEU A 199 13.15 -15.75 2.77
CA LEU A 199 14.61 -15.66 2.83
C LEU A 199 15.07 -15.58 4.28
#